data_AF-A0A349EGC0-F1
#
_entry.id   AF-A0A349EGC0-F1
#
_cell.length_a   1.000
_cell.length_b   1.000
_cell.length_c   1.000
_cell.angle_alpha   90.00
_cell.angle_beta   90.00
_cell.angle_gamma   90.00
#
_symmetry.space_group_name_H-M   'P 1'
#
loop_
_entity.id
_entity.type
_entity.pdbx_description
1 polymer ?
#
loop_
_entity_poly.entity_id
_entity_poly.type
_entity_poly.pdbx_seq_one_letter_code
_entity_poly.pdbx_strand_id
1 'polypeptide(L)'
;GKLTLNFQDFDEANVLQNPTSVLGALEKGLANVEASKNLVETLLTDQIAEQLQAQAEAQSPSIDPQMLQNMAATQATQQLQGLITDGFIQLDGDRYKTVARFESGKLFVNDKEIPLTPPAGAAEMPMEEPADGAAQPTQ
;
A
#
# COMPACT_ATOMS: atom_id res chain seq x y z
N GLY A 1 -13.87 6.65 -11.01
CA GLY A 1 -12.48 6.80 -11.51
C GLY A 1 -12.03 5.54 -12.23
N LYS A 2 -10.88 5.60 -12.93
CA LYS A 2 -10.31 4.45 -13.65
C LYS A 2 -8.87 4.22 -13.22
N LEU A 3 -8.54 3.01 -12.78
CA LEU A 3 -7.17 2.51 -12.61
C LEU A 3 -6.78 1.75 -13.88
N THR A 4 -5.61 2.05 -14.44
CA THR A 4 -5.06 1.33 -15.59
C THR A 4 -3.69 0.80 -15.22
N LEU A 5 -3.52 -0.52 -15.36
CA LEU A 5 -2.24 -1.22 -15.18
C LEU A 5 -1.80 -1.68 -16.57
N ASN A 6 -0.70 -1.12 -17.09
CA ASN A 6 -0.13 -1.56 -18.35
C ASN A 6 1.23 -2.19 -18.07
N PHE A 7 1.37 -3.47 -18.40
CA PHE A 7 2.65 -4.16 -18.35
C PHE A 7 3.15 -4.36 -19.79
N GLN A 8 4.45 -4.18 -20.01
CA GLN A 8 5.04 -4.40 -21.34
C GLN A 8 5.05 -5.89 -21.75
N ASP A 9 5.20 -6.81 -20.79
CA ASP A 9 5.21 -8.27 -21.01
C ASP A 9 4.10 -8.95 -20.20
N PHE A 10 2.86 -8.87 -20.70
CA PHE A 10 1.67 -9.38 -20.00
C PHE A 10 1.42 -10.89 -20.23
N ASP A 11 2.10 -11.53 -21.19
CA ASP A 11 1.81 -12.90 -21.62
C ASP A 11 2.05 -13.97 -20.52
N GLU A 12 2.82 -13.66 -19.47
CA GLU A 12 3.12 -14.61 -18.37
C GLU A 12 2.45 -14.27 -17.02
N ALA A 13 1.87 -13.08 -16.83
CA ALA A 13 1.39 -12.64 -15.52
C ALA A 13 -0.14 -12.47 -15.48
N ASN A 14 -0.83 -13.53 -15.08
CA ASN A 14 -2.23 -13.42 -14.69
C ASN A 14 -2.34 -12.85 -13.27
N VAL A 15 -2.24 -11.52 -13.17
CA VAL A 15 -2.27 -10.75 -11.91
C VAL A 15 -3.51 -11.05 -11.06
N LEU A 16 -4.63 -11.42 -11.71
CA LEU A 16 -5.89 -11.76 -11.04
C LEU A 16 -5.88 -13.16 -10.39
N GLN A 17 -4.99 -14.05 -10.83
CA GLN A 17 -4.90 -15.42 -10.32
C GLN A 17 -3.71 -15.60 -9.38
N ASN A 18 -2.60 -14.89 -9.64
CA ASN A 18 -1.40 -14.94 -8.82
C ASN A 18 -0.82 -13.54 -8.65
N PRO A 19 -1.12 -12.84 -7.54
CA PRO A 19 -0.61 -11.49 -7.30
C PRO A 19 0.93 -11.45 -7.21
N THR A 20 1.58 -12.56 -6.85
CA THR A 20 3.04 -12.69 -6.85
C THR A 20 3.65 -12.66 -8.25
N SER A 21 2.87 -13.01 -9.29
CA SER A 21 3.30 -12.97 -10.70
C SER A 21 3.57 -11.54 -11.19
N VAL A 22 3.08 -10.53 -10.47
CA VAL A 22 3.39 -9.11 -10.75
C VAL A 22 4.87 -8.84 -10.62
N LEU A 23 5.55 -9.43 -9.62
CA LEU A 23 7.00 -9.25 -9.45
C LEU A 23 7.79 -9.87 -10.61
N GLY A 24 7.38 -11.06 -11.08
CA GLY A 24 7.99 -11.70 -12.25
C GLY A 24 7.75 -10.95 -13.57
N ALA A 25 6.59 -10.30 -13.73
CA ALA A 25 6.35 -9.38 -14.85
C ALA A 25 7.19 -8.09 -14.75
N LEU A 26 7.40 -7.59 -13.54
CA LEU A 26 8.25 -6.43 -13.27
C LEU A 26 9.74 -6.72 -13.47
N GLU A 27 10.17 -7.98 -13.28
CA GLU A 27 11.52 -8.46 -13.61
C GLU A 27 11.81 -8.39 -15.12
N LYS A 28 10.76 -8.60 -15.93
CA LYS A 28 10.85 -8.69 -17.38
C LYS A 28 10.46 -7.38 -18.08
N GLY A 29 9.88 -6.40 -17.37
CA GLY A 29 9.45 -5.15 -17.97
C GLY A 29 8.93 -4.09 -16.98
N LEU A 30 8.52 -2.94 -17.52
CA LEU A 30 7.95 -1.84 -16.72
C LEU A 30 6.44 -2.05 -16.51
N ALA A 31 5.96 -1.74 -15.31
CA ALA A 31 4.54 -1.53 -15.05
C ALA A 31 4.23 -0.04 -14.97
N ASN A 32 3.44 0.44 -15.93
CA ASN A 32 2.91 1.79 -15.92
C ASN A 32 1.54 1.78 -15.25
N VAL A 33 1.43 2.52 -14.16
CA VAL A 33 0.18 2.68 -13.40
C VAL A 33 -0.31 4.10 -13.58
N GLU A 34 -1.54 4.23 -14.07
CA GLU A 34 -2.23 5.51 -14.17
C GLU A 34 -3.57 5.44 -13.44
N ALA A 35 -3.82 6.41 -12.57
CA ALA A 35 -5.08 6.53 -11.85
C ALA A 35 -5.61 7.96 -11.89
N SER A 36 -6.93 8.12 -11.96
CA SER A 36 -7.58 9.43 -11.84
C SER A 36 -7.28 10.07 -10.49
N LYS A 37 -6.94 11.35 -10.46
CA LYS A 37 -6.66 12.11 -9.24
C LYS A 37 -7.77 11.95 -8.21
N ASN A 38 -9.00 12.24 -8.63
CA ASN A 38 -10.18 12.14 -7.78
C ASN A 38 -10.39 10.73 -7.19
N LEU A 39 -10.07 9.66 -7.94
CA LEU A 39 -10.19 8.29 -7.45
C LEU A 39 -9.21 8.02 -6.32
N VAL A 40 -7.93 8.36 -6.53
CA VAL A 40 -6.88 8.13 -5.55
C VAL A 40 -7.14 8.93 -4.28
N GLU A 41 -7.52 10.21 -4.43
CA GLU A 41 -7.84 11.07 -3.29
C GLU A 41 -9.04 10.57 -2.50
N THR A 42 -10.10 10.11 -3.17
CA THR A 42 -11.28 9.57 -2.49
C THR A 42 -10.93 8.29 -1.74
N LEU A 43 -10.31 7.31 -2.41
CA LEU A 43 -9.95 6.03 -1.77
C LEU A 43 -9.00 6.20 -0.60
N LEU A 44 -7.98 7.05 -0.75
CA LEU A 44 -7.03 7.31 0.33
C LEU A 44 -7.70 8.04 1.50
N THR A 45 -8.60 8.99 1.21
CA THR A 45 -9.39 9.67 2.24
C THR A 45 -10.28 8.69 2.99
N ASP A 46 -11.00 7.81 2.29
CA ASP A 46 -11.86 6.81 2.92
C ASP A 46 -11.05 5.85 3.79
N GLN A 47 -9.91 5.34 3.29
CA GLN A 47 -9.03 4.46 4.05
C GLN A 47 -8.49 5.12 5.31
N ILE A 48 -8.06 6.39 5.23
CA ILE A 48 -7.58 7.14 6.40
C ILE A 48 -8.74 7.41 7.37
N ALA A 49 -9.93 7.73 6.87
CA ALA A 49 -11.11 7.93 7.70
C ALA A 49 -11.45 6.65 8.48
N GLU A 50 -11.47 5.49 7.82
CA GLU A 50 -11.68 4.19 8.46
C GLU A 50 -10.64 3.91 9.55
N GLN A 51 -9.36 4.19 9.28
CA GLN A 51 -8.28 4.04 10.27
C GLN A 51 -8.41 5.00 11.45
N LEU A 52 -8.82 6.25 11.22
CA LEU A 52 -9.06 7.22 12.27
C LEU A 52 -10.28 6.84 13.12
N GLN A 53 -11.32 6.30 12.49
CA GLN A 53 -12.52 5.83 13.18
C GLN A 53 -12.18 4.64 14.08
N ALA A 54 -11.48 3.64 13.57
CA ALA A 54 -11.06 2.49 14.37
C ALA A 54 -10.21 2.90 15.59
N GLN A 55 -9.34 3.91 15.44
CA GLN A 55 -8.56 4.47 16.56
C GLN A 55 -9.42 5.24 17.56
N ALA A 56 -10.42 6.00 17.09
CA ALA A 56 -11.34 6.74 17.95
C ALA A 56 -12.25 5.80 18.76
N GLU A 57 -12.74 4.72 18.13
CA GLU A 57 -13.51 3.67 18.79
C GLU A 57 -12.69 2.98 19.90
N ALA A 58 -11.39 2.79 19.68
CA ALA A 58 -10.48 2.26 20.70
C ALA A 58 -10.23 3.23 21.88
N GLN A 59 -10.36 4.55 21.67
CA GLN A 59 -10.03 5.58 22.67
C GLN A 59 -11.27 6.21 23.34
N SER A 60 -12.49 5.88 22.90
CA SER A 60 -13.78 6.26 23.49
C SER A 60 -14.20 7.75 23.48
N PRO A 61 -13.71 8.65 22.59
CA PRO A 61 -14.52 9.77 22.15
C PRO A 61 -15.15 9.50 20.78
N SER A 62 -16.44 9.76 20.68
CA SER A 62 -17.15 9.84 19.40
C SER A 62 -16.65 11.09 18.66
N ILE A 63 -15.89 10.91 17.59
CA ILE A 63 -15.50 12.01 16.70
C ILE A 63 -16.65 12.24 15.69
N ASP A 64 -16.95 13.50 15.41
CA ASP A 64 -17.94 13.84 14.38
C ASP A 64 -17.50 13.30 13.01
N PRO A 65 -18.38 12.60 12.26
CA PRO A 65 -18.00 11.96 11.00
C PRO A 65 -17.57 12.97 9.93
N GLN A 66 -18.15 14.18 9.88
CA GLN A 66 -17.68 15.20 8.94
C GLN A 66 -16.30 15.74 9.33
N MET A 67 -16.06 15.94 10.63
CA MET A 67 -14.74 16.35 11.10
C MET A 67 -13.68 15.29 10.75
N LEU A 68 -13.99 14.02 10.99
CA LEU A 68 -13.14 12.88 10.67
C LEU A 68 -12.82 12.81 9.17
N GLN A 69 -13.82 13.01 8.30
CA GLN A 69 -13.62 13.00 6.86
C GLN A 69 -12.74 14.18 6.38
N ASN A 70 -12.90 15.38 6.97
CA ASN A 70 -12.04 16.52 6.66
C ASN A 70 -10.59 16.30 7.12
N MET A 71 -10.39 15.70 8.30
CA MET A 71 -9.07 15.32 8.80
C MET A 71 -8.41 14.28 7.88
N ALA A 72 -9.18 13.28 7.46
CA ALA A 72 -8.73 12.25 6.55
C ALA A 72 -8.33 12.83 5.18
N ALA A 73 -9.13 13.73 4.62
CA ALA A 73 -8.83 14.39 3.34
C ALA A 73 -7.54 15.24 3.42
N THR A 74 -7.34 15.92 4.55
CA THR A 74 -6.13 16.72 4.80
C THR A 74 -4.90 15.82 4.92
N GLN A 75 -5.01 14.67 5.59
CA GLN A 75 -3.92 13.68 5.64
C GLN A 75 -3.65 13.04 4.29
N ALA A 76 -4.69 12.65 3.54
CA ALA A 76 -4.56 12.09 2.20
C ALA A 76 -3.78 13.03 1.27
N THR A 77 -4.14 14.32 1.29
CA THR A 77 -3.45 15.35 0.51
C THR A 77 -1.97 15.46 0.90
N GLN A 78 -1.66 15.48 2.20
CA GLN A 78 -0.28 15.56 2.68
C GLN A 78 0.55 14.31 2.30
N GLN A 79 -0.02 13.12 2.43
CA GLN A 79 0.66 11.88 2.03
C GLN A 79 0.95 11.86 0.53
N LEU A 80 -0.03 12.21 -0.31
CA LEU A 80 0.16 12.29 -1.76
C LEU A 80 1.21 13.34 -2.13
N GLN A 81 1.19 14.50 -1.48
CA GLN A 81 2.18 15.56 -1.70
C GLN A 81 3.59 15.13 -1.30
N GLY A 82 3.73 14.37 -0.21
CA GLY A 82 4.99 13.74 0.18
C GLY A 82 5.51 12.81 -0.91
N LEU A 83 4.66 11.90 -1.39
CA LEU A 83 5.03 10.94 -2.45
C LEU A 83 5.37 11.61 -3.79
N ILE A 84 4.74 12.74 -4.11
CA ILE A 84 5.08 13.55 -5.29
C ILE A 84 6.43 14.24 -5.11
N THR A 85 6.66 14.84 -3.93
CA THR A 85 7.92 15.52 -3.61
C THR A 85 9.08 14.53 -3.58
N ASP A 86 8.83 13.35 -3.01
CA ASP A 86 9.76 12.24 -3.02
C ASP A 86 9.86 11.59 -4.39
N GLY A 87 9.08 11.98 -5.41
CA GLY A 87 9.21 11.49 -6.79
C GLY A 87 8.64 10.10 -7.04
N PHE A 88 8.02 9.44 -6.06
CA PHE A 88 7.37 8.13 -6.23
C PHE A 88 6.10 8.19 -7.09
N ILE A 89 5.48 9.37 -7.18
CA ILE A 89 4.29 9.60 -8.01
C ILE A 89 4.47 10.91 -8.77
N GLN A 90 3.99 10.95 -10.01
CA GLN A 90 3.94 12.17 -10.81
C GLN A 90 2.48 12.55 -11.05
N LEU A 91 2.17 13.84 -10.93
CA LEU A 91 0.85 14.36 -11.29
C LEU A 91 0.92 14.92 -12.71
N ASP A 92 0.20 14.29 -13.65
CA ASP A 92 0.07 14.72 -15.04
C ASP A 92 -1.39 15.10 -15.29
N GLY A 93 -1.67 16.41 -15.28
CA GLY A 93 -3.03 16.93 -15.34
C GLY A 93 -3.90 16.44 -14.18
N ASP A 94 -4.94 15.67 -14.47
CA ASP A 94 -5.86 15.09 -13.48
C ASP A 94 -5.56 13.60 -13.20
N ARG A 95 -4.32 13.16 -13.44
CA ARG A 95 -3.92 11.75 -13.25
C ARG A 95 -2.63 11.62 -12.49
N TYR A 96 -2.64 10.72 -11.52
CA TYR A 96 -1.42 10.22 -10.89
C TYR A 96 -0.82 9.13 -11.77
N LYS A 97 0.47 9.26 -12.06
CA LYS A 97 1.27 8.32 -12.84
C LYS A 97 2.42 7.80 -12.00
N THR A 98 2.68 6.51 -12.12
CA THR A 98 3.87 5.90 -11.54
C THR A 98 4.34 4.75 -12.41
N VAL A 99 5.66 4.60 -12.50
CA VAL A 99 6.30 3.53 -13.27
C VAL A 99 7.06 2.66 -12.29
N ALA A 100 6.68 1.40 -12.16
CA ALA A 100 7.40 0.42 -11.37
C ALA A 100 8.23 -0.49 -12.26
N ARG A 101 9.40 -0.89 -11.78
CA ARG A 101 10.27 -1.90 -12.41
C ARG A 101 10.99 -2.68 -11.33
N PHE A 102 11.29 -3.94 -11.59
CA PHE A 102 12.08 -4.73 -10.66
C PHE A 102 13.33 -5.21 -11.38
N GLU A 103 14.49 -4.81 -10.89
CA GLU A 103 15.76 -5.12 -11.54
C GLU A 103 16.76 -5.60 -10.49
N SER A 104 17.40 -6.75 -10.73
CA SER A 104 18.48 -7.28 -9.88
C SER A 104 18.10 -7.41 -8.39
N GLY A 105 16.88 -7.86 -8.08
CA GLY A 105 16.42 -8.04 -6.70
C GLY A 105 15.85 -6.78 -6.02
N LYS A 106 15.78 -5.66 -6.75
CA LYS A 106 15.37 -4.35 -6.22
C LYS A 106 14.13 -3.84 -6.94
N LEU A 107 13.15 -3.36 -6.18
CA LEU A 107 11.99 -2.66 -6.74
C LEU A 107 12.34 -1.18 -6.91
N PHE A 108 12.09 -0.64 -8.09
CA PHE A 108 12.18 0.79 -8.35
C PHE A 108 10.81 1.34 -8.74
N VAL A 109 10.50 2.53 -8.26
CA VAL A 109 9.29 3.28 -8.59
C VAL A 109 9.70 4.69 -9.01
N ASN A 110 9.39 5.08 -10.24
CA ASN A 110 9.87 6.32 -10.87
C ASN A 110 11.37 6.54 -10.63
N ASP A 111 12.16 5.51 -10.92
CA ASP A 111 13.61 5.43 -10.72
C ASP A 111 14.12 5.45 -9.26
N LYS A 112 13.22 5.46 -8.28
CA LYS A 112 13.59 5.35 -6.86
C LYS A 112 13.48 3.94 -6.33
N GLU A 113 14.56 3.44 -5.75
CA GLU A 113 14.59 2.14 -5.09
C GLU A 113 13.67 2.14 -3.87
N ILE A 114 12.72 1.21 -3.84
CA ILE A 114 11.93 0.87 -2.66
C ILE A 114 12.56 -0.36 -2.02
N PRO A 115 13.02 -0.26 -0.76
CA PRO A 115 13.53 -1.42 -0.05
C PRO A 115 12.41 -2.44 0.14
N LEU A 116 12.59 -3.63 -0.44
CA LEU A 116 11.63 -4.73 -0.31
C LEU A 116 11.82 -5.54 0.98
N THR A 117 12.99 -5.45 1.60
CA THR A 117 13.21 -6.02 2.92
C THR A 117 12.74 -5.03 3.98
N PRO A 118 12.02 -5.47 5.02
CA PRO A 118 11.80 -4.64 6.20
C PRO A 118 13.17 -4.14 6.70
N PRO A 119 13.24 -2.92 7.27
CA PRO A 119 14.51 -2.38 7.75
C PRO A 119 15.17 -3.41 8.66
N ALA A 120 16.45 -3.72 8.42
CA ALA A 120 17.21 -4.66 9.23
C ALA A 120 17.14 -4.20 10.70
N GLY A 121 16.30 -4.86 11.49
CA GLY A 121 15.86 -4.38 12.81
C GLY A 121 14.40 -4.69 13.15
N ALA A 122 13.53 -4.88 12.14
CA ALA A 122 12.24 -5.55 12.33
C ALA A 122 12.45 -7.07 12.29
N ALA A 123 13.30 -7.57 13.19
CA ALA A 123 13.33 -8.98 13.49
C ALA A 123 11.94 -9.36 13.98
N GLU A 124 11.41 -10.41 13.37
CA GLU A 124 10.24 -11.18 13.76
C GLU A 124 10.02 -11.06 15.27
N MET A 125 8.99 -10.31 15.68
CA MET A 125 8.48 -10.47 17.03
C MET A 125 8.13 -11.97 17.13
N PRO A 126 8.77 -12.74 18.02
CA PRO A 126 8.45 -14.15 18.14
C PRO A 126 6.96 -14.22 18.45
N MET A 127 6.20 -14.86 17.55
CA MET A 127 4.87 -15.32 17.92
C MET A 127 5.09 -16.27 19.09
N GLU A 128 4.82 -15.80 20.31
CA GLU A 128 4.62 -16.67 21.46
C GLU A 128 3.53 -17.65 21.07
N GLU A 129 3.94 -18.89 20.76
CA GLU A 129 3.03 -20.01 20.61
C GLU A 129 2.13 -20.05 21.84
N PRO A 130 0.78 -19.98 21.72
CA PRO A 130 -0.07 -20.34 22.82
C PRO A 130 0.16 -21.82 23.08
N ALA A 131 0.84 -22.14 24.19
CA ALA A 131 0.98 -23.50 24.67
C ALA A 131 -0.41 -24.03 25.09
N ASP A 132 -1.12 -24.67 24.15
CA ASP A 132 -2.27 -25.51 24.44
C ASP A 132 -1.89 -26.97 24.17
N GLY A 133 -1.84 -27.77 25.24
CA GLY A 133 -1.44 -29.18 25.16
C GLY A 133 -1.48 -29.88 26.51
N ALA A 134 -2.68 -30.30 26.90
CA ALA A 134 -3.03 -31.01 28.12
C ALA A 134 -2.20 -32.28 28.44
N ALA A 135 -1.98 -32.54 29.74
CA ALA A 135 -2.08 -33.87 30.37
C ALA A 135 -1.96 -33.79 31.92
N GLN A 136 -3.08 -34.05 32.63
CA GLN A 136 -3.05 -34.81 33.90
C GLN A 136 -2.78 -36.30 33.52
N PRO A 137 -2.15 -37.20 34.33
CA PRO A 137 -2.52 -37.49 35.73
C PRO A 137 -1.41 -38.04 36.69
N THR A 138 -1.78 -38.17 37.98
CA THR A 138 -1.36 -39.14 39.04
C THR A 138 0.10 -39.54 39.27
N GLN A 139 0.64 -39.20 40.46
CA GLN A 139 0.83 -40.12 41.60
C GLN A 139 1.11 -39.34 42.89
#